data_AF-V2U713-F1
#
_entry.id   AF-V2U713-F1
#
_cell.length_a   1.000
_cell.length_b   1.000
_cell.length_c   1.000
_cell.angle_alpha   90.00
_cell.angle_beta   90.00
_cell.angle_gamma   90.00
#
_symmetry.space_group_name_H-M   'P 1'
#
loop_
_entity.id
_entity.type
_entity.pdbx_description
1 polymer ?
#
loop_
_entity_poly.entity_id
_entity_poly.type
_entity_poly.pdbx_seq_one_letter_code
_entity_poly.pdbx_strand_id
1 'polypeptide(L)'
;MIYYSYFPKDFTKNVMGMMTNEYDLVSKKFRFNTNNNEATHMIAKWIERYHLLETAQQTYRRRLNSEPVFSLLVNFSYSYLPGLSENECWEKIAKNEPGFLVQVEAYLFCRTSDAFLFDEKTQKVLNKKDKQDLVKINRRIFEICPSAESFNYIGDVDPIRSGKYELVRLTKPKKSIKELQAKNWTNEKHATDWTWRLTDKAYKEQLEQGKRVVLRFQSLIEKNASLDEKKAYFERHFRALEGYLGYRGVRQQIGNLYHLEKRLFNDKYNHPWFDHGARTLKLSYIKKIKNMIANNTPYQEAEAHFRSVLTEDLNKKYEKWKAKSNKIEV
;
A
#
# COMPACT_ATOMS: atom_id res chain seq x y z
N MET A 1 -3.68 -15.81 -9.57
CA MET A 1 -4.75 -15.34 -8.64
C MET A 1 -5.03 -13.86 -8.88
N ILE A 2 -6.27 -13.42 -8.73
CA ILE A 2 -6.68 -12.02 -8.82
C ILE A 2 -7.03 -11.48 -7.44
N TYR A 3 -6.48 -10.33 -7.11
CA TYR A 3 -6.71 -9.61 -5.86
C TYR A 3 -7.35 -8.27 -6.17
N TYR A 4 -8.41 -7.93 -5.46
CA TYR A 4 -9.11 -6.66 -5.61
C TYR A 4 -8.88 -5.77 -4.40
N SER A 5 -8.75 -4.47 -4.65
CA SER A 5 -8.70 -3.44 -3.61
C SER A 5 -9.36 -2.16 -4.08
N TYR A 6 -9.92 -1.42 -3.13
CA TYR A 6 -10.42 -0.06 -3.38
C TYR A 6 -10.23 0.86 -2.17
N PHE A 7 -9.70 0.33 -1.07
CA PHE A 7 -9.17 1.11 0.04
C PHE A 7 -7.65 0.95 0.13
N PRO A 8 -6.91 2.00 0.55
CA PRO A 8 -5.46 1.94 0.70
C PRO A 8 -4.98 0.75 1.55
N LYS A 9 -5.71 0.46 2.63
CA LYS A 9 -5.38 -0.62 3.57
C LYS A 9 -5.44 -2.02 2.92
N ASP A 10 -6.39 -2.25 2.02
CA ASP A 10 -6.53 -3.51 1.31
C ASP A 10 -5.46 -3.65 0.24
N PHE A 11 -5.21 -2.56 -0.50
CA PHE A 11 -4.14 -2.50 -1.49
C PHE A 11 -2.78 -2.83 -0.88
N THR A 12 -2.40 -2.13 0.20
CA THR A 12 -1.10 -2.34 0.86
C THR A 12 -0.98 -3.77 1.40
N LYS A 13 -2.08 -4.35 1.88
CA LYS A 13 -2.11 -5.73 2.37
C LYS A 13 -1.96 -6.75 1.25
N ASN A 14 -2.67 -6.58 0.13
CA ASN A 14 -2.58 -7.51 -1.00
C ASN A 14 -1.15 -7.54 -1.58
N VAL A 15 -0.53 -6.37 -1.77
CA VAL A 15 0.88 -6.26 -2.19
C VAL A 15 1.80 -6.96 -1.19
N MET A 16 1.64 -6.75 0.13
CA MET A 16 2.45 -7.47 1.12
C MET A 16 2.24 -8.99 1.08
N GLY A 17 1.01 -9.43 0.81
CA GLY A 17 0.69 -10.85 0.60
C GLY A 17 1.45 -11.42 -0.59
N MET A 18 1.54 -10.67 -1.70
CA MET A 18 2.35 -11.04 -2.86
C MET A 18 3.83 -11.10 -2.50
N MET A 19 4.36 -10.10 -1.78
CA MET A 19 5.78 -10.07 -1.37
C MET A 19 6.18 -11.20 -0.43
N THR A 20 5.25 -11.63 0.44
CA THR A 20 5.45 -12.76 1.35
C THR A 20 5.44 -14.09 0.59
N ASN A 21 4.76 -14.13 -0.55
CA ASN A 21 4.73 -15.29 -1.45
C ASN A 21 5.78 -15.20 -2.57
N GLU A 22 6.83 -14.38 -2.41
CA GLU A 22 7.98 -14.31 -3.31
C GLU A 22 7.64 -13.93 -4.76
N TYR A 23 6.56 -13.16 -4.94
CA TYR A 23 6.35 -12.43 -6.19
C TYR A 23 7.30 -11.24 -6.22
N ASP A 24 8.42 -11.38 -6.90
CA ASP A 24 9.51 -10.39 -6.90
C ASP A 24 9.72 -9.70 -8.25
N LEU A 25 9.00 -10.16 -9.27
CA LEU A 25 8.88 -9.51 -10.56
C LEU A 25 7.49 -8.87 -10.70
N VAL A 26 7.43 -7.69 -11.30
CA VAL A 26 6.18 -6.94 -11.51
C VAL A 26 6.21 -6.22 -12.86
N SER A 27 5.06 -6.16 -13.52
CA SER A 27 4.88 -5.35 -14.72
C SER A 27 4.93 -3.85 -14.37
N LYS A 28 4.99 -3.00 -15.40
CA LYS A 28 4.59 -1.60 -15.23
C LYS A 28 3.15 -1.51 -14.71
N LYS A 29 2.81 -0.40 -14.08
CA LYS A 29 1.43 -0.10 -13.70
C LYS A 29 0.59 0.18 -14.95
N PHE A 30 -0.55 -0.48 -15.05
CA PHE A 30 -1.56 -0.20 -16.07
C PHE A 30 -2.70 0.61 -15.48
N ARG A 31 -3.30 1.48 -16.31
CA ARG A 31 -4.48 2.26 -15.95
C ARG A 31 -5.52 2.08 -17.03
N PHE A 32 -6.71 1.68 -16.63
CA PHE A 32 -7.84 1.45 -17.54
C PHE A 32 -9.02 2.29 -17.11
N ASN A 33 -9.73 2.83 -18.09
CA ASN A 33 -11.05 3.40 -17.84
C ASN A 33 -12.07 2.25 -17.73
N THR A 34 -13.02 2.36 -16.81
CA THR A 34 -14.10 1.38 -16.71
C THR A 34 -15.32 1.77 -17.55
N ASN A 35 -15.47 3.06 -17.89
CA ASN A 35 -16.64 3.58 -18.60
C ASN A 35 -16.74 3.11 -20.07
N ASN A 36 -15.65 2.63 -20.66
CA ASN A 36 -15.56 2.15 -22.05
C ASN A 36 -15.34 0.62 -22.15
N ASN A 37 -15.58 -0.14 -21.07
CA ASN A 37 -15.30 -1.58 -20.96
C ASN A 37 -13.84 -1.98 -21.23
N GLU A 38 -12.89 -1.05 -21.32
CA GLU A 38 -11.48 -1.37 -21.60
C GLU A 38 -10.89 -2.29 -20.53
N ALA A 39 -11.14 -1.97 -19.26
CA ALA A 39 -10.70 -2.77 -18.12
C ALA A 39 -11.22 -4.23 -18.21
N THR A 40 -12.51 -4.41 -18.56
CA THR A 40 -13.15 -5.73 -18.70
C THR A 40 -12.43 -6.58 -19.74
N HIS A 41 -12.22 -6.04 -20.94
CA HIS A 41 -11.57 -6.78 -22.03
C HIS A 41 -10.11 -7.12 -21.70
N MET A 42 -9.37 -6.17 -21.14
CA MET A 42 -7.96 -6.37 -20.78
C MET A 42 -7.79 -7.40 -19.67
N ILE A 43 -8.63 -7.35 -18.63
CA ILE A 43 -8.56 -8.30 -17.51
C ILE A 43 -8.98 -9.69 -17.96
N ALA A 44 -10.02 -9.83 -18.79
CA ALA A 44 -10.42 -11.11 -19.36
C ALA A 44 -9.28 -11.76 -20.17
N LYS A 45 -8.60 -10.97 -21.00
CA LYS A 45 -7.42 -11.42 -21.76
C LYS A 45 -6.29 -11.89 -20.84
N TRP A 46 -6.01 -11.17 -19.76
CA TRP A 46 -4.98 -11.56 -18.80
C TRP A 46 -5.36 -12.79 -17.98
N ILE A 47 -6.63 -12.97 -17.66
CA ILE A 47 -7.12 -14.17 -16.97
C ILE A 47 -6.72 -15.43 -17.72
N GLU A 48 -6.97 -15.45 -19.03
CA GLU A 48 -6.63 -16.56 -19.90
C GLU A 48 -5.11 -16.71 -20.06
N ARG A 49 -4.45 -15.63 -20.51
CA ARG A 49 -3.00 -15.63 -20.80
C ARG A 49 -2.14 -16.09 -19.62
N TYR A 50 -2.50 -15.66 -18.42
CA TYR A 50 -1.71 -15.88 -17.20
C TYR A 50 -2.30 -16.92 -16.26
N HIS A 51 -3.35 -17.62 -16.69
CA HIS A 51 -4.03 -18.65 -15.91
C HIS A 51 -4.43 -18.17 -14.50
N LEU A 52 -4.94 -16.93 -14.40
CA LEU A 52 -5.08 -16.24 -13.12
C LEU A 52 -6.12 -16.88 -12.18
N LEU A 53 -7.03 -17.67 -12.72
CA LEU A 53 -8.11 -18.34 -11.99
C LEU A 53 -7.78 -19.79 -11.60
N GLU A 54 -6.53 -20.24 -11.82
CA GLU A 54 -6.09 -21.54 -11.33
C GLU A 54 -6.23 -21.68 -9.82
N THR A 55 -6.56 -22.89 -9.40
CA THR A 55 -6.57 -23.28 -7.98
C THR A 55 -5.15 -23.28 -7.42
N ALA A 56 -5.02 -23.17 -6.10
CA ALA A 56 -3.72 -23.23 -5.44
C ALA A 56 -2.92 -24.51 -5.77
N GLN A 57 -3.63 -25.63 -6.01
CA GLN A 57 -3.03 -26.90 -6.39
C GLN A 57 -2.48 -26.87 -7.83
N GLN A 58 -3.24 -26.32 -8.79
CA GLN A 58 -2.77 -26.14 -10.18
C GLN A 58 -1.56 -25.21 -10.23
N THR A 59 -1.65 -24.07 -9.53
CA THR A 59 -0.53 -23.14 -9.39
C THR A 59 0.70 -23.78 -8.74
N TYR A 60 0.51 -24.67 -7.76
CA TYR A 60 1.62 -25.41 -7.17
C TYR A 60 2.26 -26.38 -8.15
N ARG A 61 1.47 -27.11 -8.96
CA ARG A 61 1.99 -28.02 -9.99
C ARG A 61 2.85 -27.28 -11.03
N ARG A 62 2.40 -26.11 -11.50
CA ARG A 62 3.21 -25.26 -12.40
C ARG A 62 4.57 -24.91 -11.80
N ARG A 63 4.61 -24.55 -10.52
CA ARG A 63 5.88 -24.27 -9.83
C ARG A 63 6.79 -25.49 -9.76
N LEU A 64 6.25 -26.69 -9.54
CA LEU A 64 7.02 -27.93 -9.57
C LEU A 64 7.60 -28.21 -10.95
N ASN A 65 6.87 -27.84 -12.00
CA ASN A 65 7.33 -27.92 -13.39
C ASN A 65 8.26 -26.75 -13.79
N SER A 66 8.71 -25.95 -12.83
CA SER A 66 9.57 -24.78 -13.06
C SER A 66 8.96 -23.73 -13.99
N GLU A 67 7.63 -23.61 -14.01
CA GLU A 67 6.95 -22.55 -14.75
C GLU A 67 6.80 -21.27 -13.91
N PRO A 68 6.85 -20.09 -14.54
CA PRO A 68 6.50 -18.84 -13.88
C PRO A 68 5.01 -18.83 -13.53
N VAL A 69 4.69 -18.28 -12.36
CA VAL A 69 3.31 -18.14 -11.87
C VAL A 69 2.96 -16.68 -11.71
N PHE A 70 1.71 -16.33 -12.04
CA PHE A 70 1.26 -14.96 -12.10
C PHE A 70 0.13 -14.66 -11.13
N SER A 71 0.09 -13.41 -10.66
CA SER A 71 -1.04 -12.86 -9.94
C SER A 71 -1.32 -11.43 -10.38
N LEU A 72 -2.60 -11.06 -10.39
CA LEU A 72 -3.07 -9.74 -10.79
C LEU A 72 -3.57 -9.01 -9.56
N LEU A 73 -3.11 -7.78 -9.35
CA LEU A 73 -3.70 -6.84 -8.41
C LEU A 73 -4.52 -5.82 -9.21
N VAL A 74 -5.81 -5.73 -8.91
CA VAL A 74 -6.74 -4.75 -9.46
C VAL A 74 -7.13 -3.78 -8.36
N ASN A 75 -6.77 -2.52 -8.53
CA ASN A 75 -7.12 -1.45 -7.60
C ASN A 75 -8.13 -0.50 -8.23
N PHE A 76 -9.36 -0.52 -7.74
CA PHE A 76 -10.36 0.44 -8.14
C PHE A 76 -10.13 1.79 -7.46
N SER A 77 -10.38 2.85 -8.22
CA SER A 77 -10.30 4.23 -7.74
C SER A 77 -11.28 5.09 -8.52
N TYR A 78 -11.52 6.30 -8.01
CA TYR A 78 -12.22 7.33 -8.75
C TYR A 78 -11.52 8.66 -8.58
N SER A 79 -11.76 9.55 -9.54
CA SER A 79 -11.29 10.93 -9.52
C SER A 79 -12.38 11.85 -10.05
N TYR A 80 -12.33 13.12 -9.66
CA TYR A 80 -13.14 14.15 -10.29
C TYR A 80 -12.81 14.21 -11.79
N LEU A 81 -13.81 14.62 -12.58
CA LEU A 81 -13.58 14.80 -14.01
C LEU A 81 -12.49 15.87 -14.23
N PRO A 82 -11.45 15.57 -15.02
CA PRO A 82 -10.41 16.53 -15.33
C PRO A 82 -10.99 17.82 -15.92
N GLY A 83 -10.51 18.97 -15.45
CA GLY A 83 -10.94 20.28 -15.94
C GLY A 83 -12.20 20.84 -15.28
N LEU A 84 -12.85 20.10 -14.38
CA LEU A 84 -13.96 20.59 -13.58
C LEU A 84 -13.54 20.84 -12.13
N SER A 85 -14.10 21.88 -11.53
CA SER A 85 -14.06 22.11 -10.09
C SER A 85 -14.90 21.07 -9.34
N GLU A 86 -14.68 20.96 -8.04
CA GLU A 86 -15.46 20.08 -7.17
C GLU A 86 -16.97 20.41 -7.24
N ASN A 87 -17.33 21.70 -7.25
CA ASN A 87 -18.72 22.14 -7.31
C ASN A 87 -19.39 21.72 -8.62
N GLU A 88 -18.73 21.95 -9.76
CA GLU A 88 -19.24 21.54 -11.08
C GLU A 88 -19.44 20.01 -11.17
N CYS A 89 -18.56 19.24 -10.53
CA CYS A 89 -18.73 17.79 -10.45
C CYS A 89 -19.97 17.41 -9.61
N TRP A 90 -20.22 18.08 -8.48
CA TRP A 90 -21.41 17.85 -7.67
C TRP A 90 -22.71 18.26 -8.39
N GLU A 91 -22.68 19.36 -9.14
CA GLU A 91 -23.82 19.80 -9.96
C GLU A 91 -24.15 18.79 -11.06
N LYS A 92 -23.14 18.17 -11.68
CA LYS A 92 -23.36 17.08 -12.64
C LYS A 92 -24.10 15.90 -12.01
N ILE A 93 -23.69 15.50 -10.81
CA ILE A 93 -24.36 14.40 -10.08
C ILE A 93 -25.81 14.77 -9.76
N ALA A 94 -26.07 16.02 -9.37
CA ALA A 94 -27.43 16.51 -9.11
C ALA A 94 -28.33 16.39 -10.35
N LYS A 95 -27.74 16.50 -11.56
CA LYS A 95 -28.40 16.32 -12.86
C LYS A 95 -28.39 14.87 -13.36
N ASN A 96 -27.98 13.90 -12.53
CA ASN A 96 -27.77 12.49 -12.91
C ASN A 96 -26.75 12.29 -14.05
N GLU A 97 -25.80 13.21 -14.20
CA GLU A 97 -24.68 13.08 -15.12
C GLU A 97 -23.45 12.50 -14.41
N PRO A 98 -22.51 11.87 -15.14
CA PRO A 98 -21.24 11.44 -14.57
C PRO A 98 -20.45 12.64 -14.05
N GLY A 99 -20.27 12.74 -12.72
CA GLY A 99 -19.42 13.75 -12.08
C GLY A 99 -17.97 13.29 -11.80
N PHE A 100 -17.68 12.03 -12.07
CA PHE A 100 -16.41 11.39 -11.74
C PHE A 100 -16.01 10.34 -12.76
N LEU A 101 -14.71 10.13 -12.85
CA LEU A 101 -14.10 9.06 -13.62
C LEU A 101 -13.77 7.90 -12.70
N VAL A 102 -14.31 6.72 -13.00
CA VAL A 102 -13.91 5.46 -12.35
C VAL A 102 -12.75 4.86 -13.13
N GLN A 103 -11.69 4.48 -12.41
CA GLN A 103 -10.46 3.97 -12.99
C GLN A 103 -10.01 2.70 -12.27
N VAL A 104 -9.38 1.82 -13.04
CA VAL A 104 -8.68 0.65 -12.53
C VAL A 104 -7.19 0.84 -12.71
N GLU A 105 -6.43 0.75 -11.61
CA GLU A 105 -4.99 0.54 -11.67
C GLU A 105 -4.69 -0.95 -11.52
N ALA A 106 -3.89 -1.51 -12.43
CA ALA A 106 -3.58 -2.93 -12.43
C ALA A 106 -2.07 -3.22 -12.45
N TYR A 107 -1.68 -4.26 -11.73
CA TYR A 107 -0.30 -4.75 -11.66
C TYR A 107 -0.27 -6.27 -11.83
N LEU A 108 0.52 -6.74 -12.79
CA LEU A 108 0.82 -8.16 -12.92
C LEU A 108 2.10 -8.48 -12.14
N PHE A 109 1.99 -9.42 -11.23
CA PHE A 109 3.11 -9.95 -10.46
C PHE A 109 3.49 -11.31 -10.99
N CYS A 110 4.79 -11.57 -11.08
CA CYS A 110 5.34 -12.84 -11.51
C CYS A 110 6.23 -13.41 -10.39
N ARG A 111 6.06 -14.69 -10.12
CA ARG A 111 6.91 -15.50 -9.25
C ARG A 111 7.62 -16.53 -10.11
N THR A 112 8.91 -16.66 -9.89
CA THR A 112 9.79 -17.64 -10.56
C THR A 112 10.53 -18.49 -9.53
N SER A 113 10.89 -19.72 -9.90
CA SER A 113 11.74 -20.61 -9.10
C SER A 113 13.20 -20.53 -9.55
N ASP A 114 14.14 -20.98 -8.71
CA ASP A 114 15.56 -21.04 -9.09
C ASP A 114 15.80 -21.95 -10.29
N ALA A 115 15.02 -23.03 -10.42
CA ALA A 115 15.07 -23.91 -11.59
C ALA A 115 14.65 -23.18 -12.88
N PHE A 116 13.59 -22.36 -12.83
CA PHE A 116 13.22 -21.50 -13.97
C PHE A 116 14.32 -20.51 -14.34
N LEU A 117 15.06 -20.03 -13.33
CA LEU A 117 16.12 -19.03 -13.49
C LEU A 117 17.48 -19.66 -13.83
N PHE A 118 17.61 -20.97 -13.84
CA PHE A 118 18.89 -21.62 -14.10
C PHE A 118 19.28 -21.53 -15.57
N ASP A 119 20.44 -20.94 -15.86
CA ASP A 119 20.99 -20.84 -17.21
C ASP A 119 21.95 -21.99 -17.47
N GLU A 120 21.50 -22.99 -18.24
CA GLU A 120 22.29 -24.18 -18.58
C GLU A 120 23.61 -23.84 -19.29
N LYS A 121 23.67 -22.74 -20.04
CA LYS A 121 24.90 -22.35 -20.75
C LYS A 121 25.98 -21.85 -19.80
N THR A 122 25.57 -21.09 -18.79
CA THR A 122 26.49 -20.46 -17.83
C THR A 122 26.59 -21.24 -16.51
N GLN A 123 25.74 -22.27 -16.33
CA GLN A 123 25.59 -23.06 -15.11
C GLN A 123 25.35 -22.20 -13.86
N LYS A 124 24.60 -21.10 -14.04
CA LYS A 124 24.32 -20.10 -12.99
C LYS A 124 22.84 -19.77 -12.92
N VAL A 125 22.38 -19.40 -11.73
CA VAL A 125 21.03 -18.86 -11.52
C VAL A 125 21.03 -17.39 -11.92
N LEU A 126 20.15 -17.02 -12.85
CA LEU A 126 19.98 -15.65 -13.33
C LEU A 126 19.55 -14.73 -12.20
N ASN A 127 20.16 -13.55 -12.12
CA ASN A 127 19.87 -12.56 -11.10
C ASN A 127 18.76 -11.61 -11.56
N LYS A 128 17.63 -11.61 -10.85
CA LYS A 128 16.47 -10.75 -11.15
C LYS A 128 16.77 -9.25 -11.10
N LYS A 129 17.81 -8.84 -10.35
CA LYS A 129 18.23 -7.43 -10.22
C LYS A 129 19.23 -7.00 -11.30
N ASP A 130 19.83 -7.95 -12.01
CA ASP A 130 20.73 -7.62 -13.10
C ASP A 130 19.93 -7.37 -14.38
N LYS A 131 20.23 -6.27 -15.08
CA LYS A 131 19.46 -5.86 -16.26
C LYS A 131 19.60 -6.83 -17.43
N GLN A 132 20.78 -7.43 -17.63
CA GLN A 132 21.03 -8.35 -18.73
C GLN A 132 20.34 -9.69 -18.48
N ASP A 133 20.44 -10.19 -17.25
CA ASP A 133 19.74 -11.39 -16.82
C ASP A 133 18.21 -11.19 -16.87
N LEU A 134 17.72 -10.01 -16.51
CA LEU A 134 16.28 -9.69 -16.59
C LEU A 134 15.74 -9.76 -18.03
N VAL A 135 16.53 -9.41 -19.05
CA VAL A 135 16.16 -9.59 -20.47
C VAL A 135 16.01 -11.07 -20.79
N LYS A 136 16.95 -11.92 -20.35
CA LYS A 136 16.86 -13.38 -20.53
C LYS A 136 15.64 -13.97 -19.81
N ILE A 137 15.38 -13.53 -18.58
CA ILE A 137 14.22 -13.94 -17.79
C ILE A 137 12.92 -13.59 -18.51
N ASN A 138 12.78 -12.36 -19.01
CA ASN A 138 11.59 -11.94 -19.77
C ASN A 138 11.42 -12.74 -21.06
N ARG A 139 12.51 -13.05 -21.75
CA ARG A 139 12.46 -13.90 -22.94
C ARG A 139 11.93 -15.30 -22.61
N ARG A 140 12.39 -15.93 -21.53
CA ARG A 140 11.87 -17.23 -21.06
C ARG A 140 10.40 -17.15 -20.66
N ILE A 141 9.99 -16.07 -20.00
CA ILE A 141 8.57 -15.85 -19.68
C ILE A 141 7.75 -15.78 -20.97
N PHE A 142 8.22 -15.05 -21.99
CA PHE A 142 7.54 -14.92 -23.28
C PHE A 142 7.46 -16.26 -24.04
N GLU A 143 8.49 -17.10 -23.96
CA GLU A 143 8.52 -18.42 -24.58
C GLU A 143 7.44 -19.35 -23.99
N ILE A 144 7.18 -19.26 -22.67
CA ILE A 144 6.13 -20.03 -21.98
C ILE A 144 4.75 -19.37 -22.13
N CYS A 145 4.71 -18.03 -22.12
CA CYS A 145 3.51 -17.22 -22.16
C CYS A 145 3.61 -16.21 -23.32
N PRO A 146 3.21 -16.62 -24.55
CA PRO A 146 3.30 -15.76 -25.72
C PRO A 146 2.55 -14.45 -25.52
N SER A 147 3.15 -13.34 -25.96
CA SER A 147 2.64 -11.98 -25.73
C SER A 147 2.60 -11.54 -24.27
N ALA A 148 3.40 -12.17 -23.39
CA ALA A 148 3.57 -11.69 -22.03
C ALA A 148 4.09 -10.24 -21.98
N GLU A 149 3.64 -9.54 -20.97
CA GLU A 149 4.08 -8.22 -20.58
C GLU A 149 5.52 -8.29 -20.08
N SER A 150 6.26 -7.19 -20.18
CA SER A 150 7.60 -7.12 -19.60
C SER A 150 7.51 -6.96 -18.08
N PHE A 151 8.25 -7.78 -17.37
CA PHE A 151 8.37 -7.79 -15.92
C PHE A 151 9.73 -7.25 -15.49
N ASN A 152 9.74 -6.49 -14.40
CA ASN A 152 10.95 -5.94 -13.80
C ASN A 152 11.05 -6.38 -12.34
N TYR A 153 12.26 -6.34 -11.80
CA TYR A 153 12.42 -6.49 -10.36
C TYR A 153 11.62 -5.38 -9.64
N ILE A 154 10.85 -5.77 -8.63
CA ILE A 154 9.97 -4.83 -7.94
C ILE A 154 10.71 -3.67 -7.24
N GLY A 155 12.02 -3.84 -6.96
CA GLY A 155 12.84 -2.75 -6.43
C GLY A 155 13.26 -1.69 -7.45
N ASP A 156 13.17 -2.01 -8.74
CA ASP A 156 13.67 -1.16 -9.84
C ASP A 156 12.55 -0.48 -10.62
N VAL A 157 11.30 -0.80 -10.33
CA VAL A 157 10.13 -0.08 -10.88
C VAL A 157 9.83 1.17 -10.05
N ASP A 158 9.09 2.10 -10.66
CA ASP A 158 8.49 3.22 -9.92
C ASP A 158 7.87 2.71 -8.61
N PRO A 159 8.22 3.30 -7.45
CA PRO A 159 7.81 2.77 -6.16
C PRO A 159 6.30 2.55 -6.12
N ILE A 160 5.88 1.33 -5.79
CA ILE A 160 4.47 1.04 -5.58
C ILE A 160 4.01 1.87 -4.37
N ARG A 161 3.09 2.80 -4.63
CA ARG A 161 2.61 3.79 -3.66
C ARG A 161 1.12 3.64 -3.41
N SER A 162 0.72 3.97 -2.19
CA SER A 162 -0.69 4.07 -1.80
C SER A 162 -0.85 5.23 -0.83
N GLY A 163 -1.34 6.37 -1.32
CA GLY A 163 -1.46 7.60 -0.53
C GLY A 163 -0.12 8.03 0.07
N LYS A 164 -0.02 8.01 1.41
CA LYS A 164 1.18 8.41 2.17
C LYS A 164 2.23 7.29 2.29
N TYR A 165 1.95 6.11 1.74
CA TYR A 165 2.79 4.93 1.92
C TYR A 165 3.51 4.55 0.63
N GLU A 166 4.73 4.07 0.76
CA GLU A 166 5.51 3.45 -0.32
C GLU A 166 6.06 2.10 0.11
N LEU A 167 6.08 1.15 -0.84
CA LEU A 167 6.66 -0.16 -0.66
C LEU A 167 8.17 -0.06 -0.79
N VAL A 168 8.90 -0.60 0.19
CA VAL A 168 10.36 -0.60 0.21
C VAL A 168 10.90 -1.92 0.73
N ARG A 169 12.13 -2.25 0.32
CA ARG A 169 12.89 -3.34 0.92
C ARG A 169 13.70 -2.80 2.10
N LEU A 170 13.60 -3.45 3.24
CA LEU A 170 14.41 -3.16 4.41
C LEU A 170 15.85 -3.61 4.14
N THR A 171 16.80 -2.71 4.36
CA THR A 171 18.24 -2.98 4.21
C THR A 171 18.88 -3.53 5.48
N LYS A 172 18.18 -3.47 6.63
CA LYS A 172 18.66 -4.01 7.91
C LYS A 172 17.93 -5.30 8.28
N PRO A 173 18.65 -6.41 8.53
CA PRO A 173 18.03 -7.67 8.96
C PRO A 173 17.23 -7.47 10.25
N LYS A 174 16.19 -8.31 10.42
CA LYS A 174 15.26 -8.23 11.56
C LYS A 174 15.89 -8.63 12.90
N LYS A 175 17.06 -9.26 12.85
CA LYS A 175 17.84 -9.75 14.00
C LYS A 175 19.31 -9.37 13.81
N SER A 176 20.02 -9.19 14.92
CA SER A 176 21.47 -9.01 14.88
C SER A 176 22.15 -10.27 14.35
N ILE A 177 23.32 -10.13 13.72
CA ILE A 177 24.11 -11.26 13.22
C ILE A 177 24.38 -12.29 14.33
N LYS A 178 24.55 -11.83 15.59
CA LYS A 178 24.72 -12.68 16.77
C LYS A 178 23.49 -13.54 17.08
N GLU A 179 22.28 -12.97 17.00
CA GLU A 179 21.03 -13.71 17.19
C GLU A 179 20.72 -14.68 16.04
N LEU A 180 21.20 -14.37 14.84
CA LEU A 180 21.07 -15.23 13.66
C LEU A 180 22.01 -16.44 13.76
N GLN A 181 23.24 -16.25 14.26
CA GLN A 181 24.21 -17.32 14.51
C GLN A 181 23.78 -18.23 15.65
N ALA A 182 23.18 -17.69 16.73
CA ALA A 182 22.74 -18.48 17.88
C ALA A 182 21.54 -19.41 17.60
N LYS A 183 20.79 -19.19 16.52
CA LYS A 183 19.54 -19.92 16.23
C LYS A 183 19.67 -21.02 15.17
N ASN A 184 20.89 -21.46 14.81
CA ASN A 184 21.15 -22.56 13.85
C ASN A 184 20.07 -22.66 12.76
N TRP A 185 20.05 -21.64 11.90
CA TRP A 185 19.23 -21.40 10.71
C TRP A 185 18.41 -22.58 10.18
N THR A 186 17.36 -23.01 10.90
CA THR A 186 16.58 -24.17 10.45
C THR A 186 15.09 -23.93 10.31
N ASN A 187 14.44 -22.96 10.95
CA ASN A 187 12.98 -22.81 10.76
C ASN A 187 12.38 -21.46 11.21
N GLU A 188 12.70 -20.34 10.55
CA GLU A 188 11.79 -19.17 10.58
C GLU A 188 11.27 -18.86 9.17
N LYS A 189 10.01 -19.22 8.94
CA LYS A 189 9.21 -18.92 7.72
C LYS A 189 9.36 -17.46 7.30
N HIS A 190 9.79 -17.25 6.05
CA HIS A 190 9.63 -16.09 5.17
C HIS A 190 9.29 -14.76 5.87
N ALA A 191 10.21 -14.21 6.67
CA ALA A 191 10.16 -12.78 6.97
C ALA A 191 10.62 -12.05 5.70
N THR A 192 9.67 -11.72 4.81
CA THR A 192 9.97 -10.90 3.63
C THR A 192 10.64 -9.59 4.08
N ASP A 193 11.73 -9.20 3.40
CA ASP A 193 12.41 -7.93 3.68
C ASP A 193 11.56 -6.72 3.25
N TRP A 194 10.47 -6.94 2.53
CA TRP A 194 9.56 -5.89 2.08
C TRP A 194 8.71 -5.35 3.22
N THR A 195 8.47 -4.04 3.19
CA THR A 195 7.57 -3.38 4.11
C THR A 195 7.01 -2.10 3.49
N TRP A 196 5.93 -1.59 4.07
CA TRP A 196 5.50 -0.23 3.80
C TRP A 196 6.17 0.73 4.77
N ARG A 197 6.54 1.90 4.26
CA ARG A 197 6.94 3.06 5.05
C ARG A 197 6.18 4.29 4.57
N LEU A 198 6.23 5.37 5.34
CA LEU A 198 5.79 6.69 4.86
C LEU A 198 6.72 7.18 3.75
N THR A 199 6.13 7.80 2.73
CA THR A 199 6.90 8.54 1.72
C THR A 199 7.69 9.66 2.38
N ASP A 200 8.80 10.08 1.77
CA ASP A 200 9.64 11.15 2.31
C ASP A 200 8.84 12.43 2.57
N LYS A 201 7.91 12.78 1.67
CA LYS A 201 7.00 13.92 1.85
C LYS A 201 6.14 13.75 3.10
N ALA A 202 5.44 12.62 3.22
CA ALA A 202 4.56 12.38 4.37
C ALA A 202 5.33 12.31 5.68
N TYR A 203 6.53 11.71 5.68
CA TYR A 203 7.40 11.64 6.85
C TYR A 203 7.86 13.03 7.31
N LYS A 204 8.33 13.89 6.38
CA LYS A 204 8.73 15.27 6.67
C LYS A 204 7.56 16.11 7.18
N GLU A 205 6.37 15.97 6.60
CA GLU A 205 5.16 16.63 7.10
C GLU A 205 4.85 16.24 8.55
N GLN A 206 4.99 14.95 8.90
CA GLN A 206 4.80 14.49 10.28
C GLN A 206 5.89 14.99 11.23
N LEU A 207 7.15 15.03 10.77
CA LEU A 207 8.25 15.60 11.55
C LEU A 207 7.98 17.06 11.93
N GLU A 208 7.57 17.88 10.95
CA GLU A 208 7.24 19.28 11.20
C GLU A 208 5.99 19.43 12.08
N GLN A 209 4.99 18.57 11.91
CA GLN A 209 3.83 18.56 12.79
C GLN A 209 4.22 18.24 14.23
N GLY A 210 5.08 17.24 14.46
CA GLY A 210 5.60 16.88 15.78
C GLY A 210 6.34 18.03 16.46
N LYS A 211 7.23 18.71 15.72
CA LYS A 211 7.90 19.93 16.21
C LYS A 211 6.90 21.00 16.62
N ARG A 212 5.87 21.27 15.81
CA ARG A 212 4.83 22.26 16.14
C ARG A 212 4.05 21.90 17.40
N VAL A 213 3.75 20.62 17.62
CA VAL A 213 3.08 20.15 18.85
C VAL A 213 3.95 20.46 20.06
N VAL A 214 5.24 20.13 20.02
CA VAL A 214 6.15 20.45 21.12
C VAL A 214 6.27 21.95 21.34
N LEU A 215 6.41 22.75 20.27
CA LEU A 215 6.57 24.20 20.39
C LEU A 215 5.32 24.91 20.92
N ARG A 216 4.12 24.50 20.50
CA ARG A 216 2.85 25.09 20.92
C ARG A 216 2.43 24.69 22.33
N PHE A 217 3.06 23.66 22.90
CA PHE A 217 2.85 23.27 24.29
C PHE A 217 3.20 24.39 25.28
N GLN A 218 4.07 25.33 24.90
CA GLN A 218 4.40 26.53 25.68
C GLN A 218 3.14 27.26 26.19
N SER A 219 2.09 27.35 25.37
CA SER A 219 0.85 28.03 25.78
C SER A 219 0.11 27.34 26.92
N LEU A 220 0.30 26.02 27.11
CA LEU A 220 -0.24 25.28 28.26
C LEU A 220 0.61 25.47 29.51
N ILE A 221 1.90 25.77 29.35
CA ILE A 221 2.78 26.13 30.47
C ILE A 221 2.42 27.54 30.95
N GLU A 222 2.34 28.51 30.03
CA GLU A 222 2.05 29.93 30.36
C GLU A 222 0.71 30.11 31.06
N LYS A 223 -0.28 29.29 30.73
CA LYS A 223 -1.61 29.32 31.35
C LYS A 223 -1.72 28.48 32.62
N ASN A 224 -0.62 27.87 33.08
CA ASN A 224 -0.62 26.91 34.19
C ASN A 224 -1.69 25.82 34.04
N ALA A 225 -1.85 25.30 32.82
CA ALA A 225 -2.87 24.32 32.51
C ALA A 225 -2.75 23.07 33.40
N SER A 226 -3.90 22.51 33.76
CA SER A 226 -4.01 21.29 34.56
C SER A 226 -3.35 20.10 33.85
N LEU A 227 -3.05 19.05 34.61
CA LEU A 227 -2.47 17.82 34.04
C LEU A 227 -3.42 17.18 33.02
N ASP A 228 -4.74 17.27 33.22
CA ASP A 228 -5.71 16.67 32.31
C ASP A 228 -5.84 17.44 30.99
N GLU A 229 -5.74 18.77 31.01
CA GLU A 229 -5.64 19.58 29.79
C GLU A 229 -4.37 19.24 29.00
N LYS A 230 -3.24 19.07 29.68
CA LYS A 230 -1.97 18.67 29.07
C LYS A 230 -2.04 17.26 28.47
N LYS A 231 -2.68 16.29 29.16
CA LYS A 231 -2.95 14.95 28.60
C LYS A 231 -3.80 15.03 27.34
N ALA A 232 -4.90 15.78 27.37
CA ALA A 232 -5.82 15.90 26.24
C ALA A 232 -5.14 16.51 25.00
N TYR A 233 -4.23 17.47 25.22
CA TYR A 233 -3.41 18.05 24.16
C TYR A 233 -2.57 17.01 23.42
N PHE A 234 -1.81 16.21 24.16
CA PHE A 234 -0.95 15.17 23.59
C PHE A 234 -1.76 14.01 23.00
N GLU A 235 -2.87 13.63 23.61
CA GLU A 235 -3.68 12.49 23.18
C GLU A 235 -4.18 12.64 21.74
N ARG A 236 -4.57 13.85 21.32
CA ARG A 236 -4.98 14.11 19.93
C ARG A 236 -3.85 13.81 18.93
N HIS A 237 -2.63 14.22 19.25
CA HIS A 237 -1.45 13.96 18.43
C HIS A 237 -1.09 12.48 18.41
N PHE A 238 -1.07 11.82 19.57
CA PHE A 238 -0.75 10.40 19.67
C PHE A 238 -1.76 9.52 18.95
N ARG A 239 -3.06 9.82 19.02
CA ARG A 239 -4.08 9.10 18.22
C ARG A 239 -3.84 9.25 16.72
N ALA A 240 -3.39 10.43 16.27
CA ALA A 240 -3.06 10.63 14.87
C ALA A 240 -1.84 9.78 14.45
N LEU A 241 -0.80 9.71 15.29
CA LEU A 241 0.37 8.85 15.06
C LEU A 241 0.03 7.35 15.12
N GLU A 242 -0.89 6.95 16.01
CA GLU A 242 -1.35 5.57 16.17
C GLU A 242 -2.32 5.13 15.05
N GLY A 243 -2.91 6.08 14.33
CA GLY A 243 -3.81 5.83 13.19
C GLY A 243 -3.09 5.38 11.91
N TYR A 244 -1.76 5.47 11.85
CA TYR A 244 -0.99 4.99 10.70
C TYR A 244 -1.02 3.47 10.59
N LEU A 245 -0.89 2.96 9.35
CA LEU A 245 -0.88 1.51 9.12
C LEU A 245 0.33 0.86 9.79
N GLY A 246 0.06 -0.14 10.63
CA GLY A 246 1.01 -0.85 11.49
C GLY A 246 2.04 -1.74 10.80
N TYR A 247 2.62 -1.32 9.67
CA TYR A 247 3.72 -2.01 9.02
C TYR A 247 5.05 -1.73 9.73
N ARG A 248 6.03 -2.64 9.60
CA ARG A 248 7.34 -2.53 10.28
C ARG A 248 8.02 -1.19 9.97
N GLY A 249 8.12 -0.80 8.69
CA GLY A 249 8.77 0.44 8.29
C GLY A 249 8.07 1.69 8.84
N VAL A 250 6.74 1.75 8.73
CA VAL A 250 5.93 2.83 9.32
C VAL A 250 6.13 2.93 10.83
N ARG A 251 6.02 1.82 11.57
CA ARG A 251 6.18 1.82 13.03
C ARG A 251 7.57 2.30 13.46
N GLN A 252 8.61 1.93 12.72
CA GLN A 252 9.97 2.42 12.97
C GLN A 252 10.07 3.94 12.76
N GLN A 253 9.52 4.46 11.66
CA GLN A 253 9.49 5.90 11.40
C GLN A 253 8.70 6.68 12.46
N ILE A 254 7.51 6.21 12.82
CA ILE A 254 6.68 6.85 13.86
C ILE A 254 7.35 6.78 15.23
N GLY A 255 7.97 5.65 15.59
CA GLY A 255 8.74 5.53 16.82
C GLY A 255 9.91 6.51 16.88
N ASN A 256 10.64 6.68 15.77
CA ASN A 256 11.72 7.67 15.68
C ASN A 256 11.20 9.10 15.85
N LEU A 257 10.06 9.44 15.24
CA LEU A 257 9.41 10.75 15.41
C LEU A 257 9.07 11.01 16.87
N TYR A 258 8.42 10.05 17.54
CA TYR A 258 8.06 10.16 18.95
C TYR A 258 9.29 10.37 19.85
N HIS A 259 10.40 9.69 19.59
CA HIS A 259 11.64 9.89 20.34
C HIS A 259 12.29 11.25 20.08
N LEU A 260 12.22 11.77 18.86
CA LEU A 260 12.69 13.12 18.52
C LEU A 260 11.84 14.19 19.21
N GLU A 261 10.52 14.03 19.18
CA GLU A 261 9.60 14.93 19.89
C GLU A 261 9.90 14.93 21.39
N LYS A 262 10.04 13.75 22.01
CA LYS A 262 10.42 13.59 23.41
C LYS A 262 11.71 14.35 23.75
N ARG A 263 12.75 14.18 22.93
CA ARG A 263 14.04 14.86 23.13
C ARG A 263 13.86 16.37 23.04
N LEU A 264 13.23 16.86 21.98
CA LEU A 264 13.01 18.29 21.74
C LEU A 264 12.28 18.97 22.91
N PHE A 265 11.29 18.31 23.48
CA PHE A 265 10.55 18.84 24.63
C PHE A 265 11.37 18.86 25.90
N ASN A 266 12.08 17.77 26.20
CA ASN A 266 12.95 17.71 27.37
C ASN A 266 14.02 18.81 27.29
N ASP A 267 14.60 19.02 26.11
CA ASP A 267 15.60 20.07 25.86
C ASP A 267 14.99 21.47 26.01
N LYS A 268 13.76 21.69 25.51
CA LYS A 268 13.11 23.01 25.52
C LYS A 268 12.59 23.41 26.90
N TYR A 269 11.98 22.48 27.62
CA TYR A 269 11.28 22.78 28.87
C TYR A 269 12.05 22.36 30.11
N ASN A 270 13.18 21.67 29.96
CA ASN A 270 13.99 21.13 31.07
C ASN A 270 13.17 20.30 32.09
N HIS A 271 12.12 19.63 31.60
CA HIS A 271 11.22 18.81 32.41
C HIS A 271 10.91 17.48 31.70
N PRO A 272 10.62 16.40 32.44
CA PRO A 272 10.28 15.12 31.84
C PRO A 272 8.95 15.17 31.08
N TRP A 273 8.98 14.75 29.81
CA TRP A 273 7.81 14.58 28.92
C TRP A 273 6.59 13.90 29.58
N PHE A 274 6.82 12.83 30.35
CA PHE A 274 5.73 12.04 30.94
C PHE A 274 5.03 12.74 32.10
N ASP A 275 5.77 13.54 32.88
CA ASP A 275 5.22 14.29 34.02
C ASP A 275 4.24 15.38 33.55
N HIS A 276 4.31 15.74 32.27
CA HIS A 276 3.42 16.68 31.60
C HIS A 276 2.28 16.01 30.82
N GLY A 277 1.87 14.81 31.23
CA GLY A 277 0.65 14.17 30.74
C GLY A 277 0.79 13.43 29.42
N ALA A 278 2.00 13.38 28.85
CA ALA A 278 2.24 12.56 27.69
C ALA A 278 2.37 11.07 28.06
N ARG A 279 2.14 10.18 27.09
CA ARG A 279 2.16 8.71 27.28
C ARG A 279 2.92 8.03 26.15
N THR A 280 3.26 6.76 26.37
CA THR A 280 3.82 5.91 25.32
C THR A 280 2.82 5.67 24.19
N LEU A 281 3.34 5.55 22.96
CA LEU A 281 2.53 5.20 21.79
C LEU A 281 2.18 3.70 21.77
N LYS A 282 0.95 3.40 21.41
CA LYS A 282 0.38 2.07 21.18
C LYS A 282 0.40 1.76 19.69
N LEU A 283 1.59 1.52 19.15
CA LEU A 283 1.77 1.20 17.73
C LEU A 283 1.39 -0.26 17.43
N SER A 284 0.14 -0.46 17.02
CA SER A 284 -0.38 -1.78 16.65
C SER A 284 0.22 -2.31 15.34
N TYR A 285 0.28 -3.64 15.19
CA TYR A 285 0.57 -4.27 13.90
C TYR A 285 -0.68 -4.30 13.04
N ILE A 286 -0.51 -4.22 11.72
CA ILE A 286 -1.63 -4.45 10.81
C ILE A 286 -2.15 -5.89 11.00
N LYS A 287 -3.40 -6.02 11.41
CA LYS A 287 -4.07 -7.33 11.53
C LYS A 287 -4.36 -7.87 10.14
N LYS A 288 -4.44 -9.21 10.01
CA LYS A 288 -4.97 -9.83 8.79
C LYS A 288 -6.43 -9.41 8.64
N ILE A 289 -6.73 -8.71 7.55
CA ILE A 289 -8.08 -8.21 7.24
C ILE A 289 -8.78 -9.26 6.36
N LYS A 290 -10.10 -9.40 6.46
CA LYS A 290 -10.85 -10.15 5.44
C LYS A 290 -10.96 -9.25 4.19
N ASN A 291 -10.60 -9.75 3.02
CA ASN A 291 -10.76 -8.95 1.81
C ASN A 291 -12.25 -8.66 1.61
N MET A 292 -12.59 -7.41 1.28
CA MET A 292 -13.98 -7.01 1.06
C MET A 292 -14.56 -7.69 -0.17
N ILE A 293 -13.76 -7.78 -1.24
CA ILE A 293 -14.05 -8.60 -2.42
C ILE A 293 -13.19 -9.85 -2.32
N ALA A 294 -13.79 -11.03 -2.52
CA ALA A 294 -13.06 -12.28 -2.49
C ALA A 294 -12.03 -12.34 -3.64
N ASN A 295 -10.93 -13.05 -3.41
CA ASN A 295 -9.95 -13.26 -4.49
C ASN A 295 -10.60 -14.09 -5.59
N ASN A 296 -10.20 -13.86 -6.84
CA ASN A 296 -10.73 -14.54 -8.03
C ASN A 296 -12.23 -14.34 -8.30
N THR A 297 -12.94 -13.46 -7.56
CA THR A 297 -14.28 -13.00 -7.95
C THR A 297 -14.24 -12.53 -9.41
N PRO A 298 -15.24 -12.88 -10.26
CA PRO A 298 -15.33 -12.38 -11.62
C PRO A 298 -15.21 -10.85 -11.67
N TYR A 299 -14.48 -10.32 -12.66
CA TYR A 299 -14.16 -8.90 -12.69
C TYR A 299 -15.42 -8.02 -12.69
N GLN A 300 -16.46 -8.40 -13.45
CA GLN A 300 -17.72 -7.64 -13.49
C GLN A 300 -18.41 -7.58 -12.12
N GLU A 301 -18.38 -8.67 -11.35
CA GLU A 301 -18.94 -8.70 -9.99
C GLU A 301 -18.12 -7.83 -9.03
N ALA A 302 -16.79 -7.89 -9.13
CA ALA A 302 -15.90 -7.06 -8.33
C ALA A 302 -16.09 -5.56 -8.63
N GLU A 303 -16.23 -5.20 -9.91
CA GLU A 303 -16.53 -3.83 -10.34
C GLU A 303 -17.91 -3.38 -9.84
N ALA A 304 -18.94 -4.20 -9.99
CA ALA A 304 -20.29 -3.89 -9.53
C ALA A 304 -20.32 -3.65 -8.00
N HIS A 305 -19.63 -4.50 -7.23
CA HIS A 305 -19.47 -4.30 -5.80
C HIS A 305 -18.79 -2.96 -5.48
N PHE A 306 -17.67 -2.65 -6.15
CA PHE A 306 -17.00 -1.37 -5.97
C PHE A 306 -17.91 -0.17 -6.30
N ARG A 307 -18.64 -0.23 -7.43
CA ARG A 307 -19.57 0.83 -7.84
C ARG A 307 -20.67 1.05 -6.82
N SER A 308 -21.23 -0.01 -6.24
CA SER A 308 -22.22 0.09 -5.16
C SER A 308 -21.67 0.87 -3.96
N VAL A 309 -20.49 0.46 -3.45
CA VAL A 309 -19.83 1.14 -2.32
C VAL A 309 -19.47 2.59 -2.66
N LEU A 310 -19.02 2.84 -3.88
CA LEU A 310 -18.70 4.17 -4.37
C LEU A 310 -19.94 5.08 -4.37
N THR A 311 -21.06 4.60 -4.90
CA THR A 311 -22.33 5.35 -4.92
C THR A 311 -22.77 5.74 -3.51
N GLU A 312 -22.67 4.82 -2.53
CA GLU A 312 -22.99 5.14 -1.14
C GLU A 312 -22.09 6.22 -0.54
N ASP A 313 -20.77 6.16 -0.79
CA ASP A 313 -19.80 7.17 -0.32
C ASP A 313 -20.07 8.54 -0.97
N LEU A 314 -20.34 8.55 -2.27
CA LEU A 314 -20.62 9.77 -3.03
C LEU A 314 -21.93 10.42 -2.62
N ASN A 315 -22.99 9.65 -2.38
CA ASN A 315 -24.25 10.19 -1.87
C ASN A 315 -24.05 10.87 -0.50
N LYS A 316 -23.29 10.25 0.40
CA LYS A 316 -22.97 10.86 1.71
C LYS A 316 -22.15 12.15 1.57
N LYS A 317 -21.27 12.24 0.57
CA LYS A 317 -20.46 13.44 0.30
C LYS A 317 -21.30 14.53 -0.35
N TYR A 318 -22.15 14.17 -1.30
CA TYR A 318 -23.07 15.09 -1.96
C TYR A 318 -24.03 15.75 -0.96
N GLU A 319 -24.66 14.99 -0.05
CA GLU A 319 -25.53 15.56 0.98
C GLU A 319 -24.80 16.54 1.90
N LYS A 320 -23.55 16.24 2.26
CA LYS A 320 -22.71 17.16 3.04
C LYS A 320 -22.35 18.43 2.26
N TRP A 321 -22.10 18.31 0.96
CA TRP A 321 -21.83 19.44 0.09
C TRP A 321 -23.08 20.31 -0.05
N LYS A 322 -24.24 19.73 -0.36
CA LYS A 322 -25.54 20.42 -0.48
C LYS A 322 -25.89 21.19 0.79
N ALA A 323 -25.70 20.57 1.96
CA ALA A 323 -25.94 21.23 3.26
C ALA A 323 -24.99 22.40 3.55
N LYS A 324 -23.81 22.45 2.92
CA LYS A 324 -22.89 23.60 3.01
C LYS A 324 -23.25 24.69 2.01
N SER A 325 -23.58 24.32 0.77
CA SER A 325 -23.96 25.28 -0.28
C SER A 325 -25.21 26.07 0.12
N ASN A 326 -26.22 25.40 0.69
CA ASN A 326 -27.45 26.07 1.17
C ASN A 326 -27.22 27.01 2.38
N LYS A 327 -26.06 26.96 3.05
CA LYS A 327 -25.72 27.86 4.15
C LYS A 327 -25.00 29.14 3.70
N ILE A 328 -24.59 29.20 2.44
CA ILE A 328 -23.85 30.35 1.88
C ILE A 328 -24.81 31.35 1.21
N GLU A 329 -26.06 30.95 0.93
CA GLU A 329 -27.11 31.78 0.32
C GLU A 329 -28.02 32.52 1.34
N VAL A 330 -27.60 32.71 2.60
CA VAL A 330 -28.38 33.47 3.61
C VAL A 330 -27.63 34.70 4.07
#